data_AF-A0A410G291-F1
#
_entry.id   AF-A0A410G291-F1
#
_cell.length_a   1.000
_cell.length_b   1.000
_cell.length_c   1.000
_cell.angle_alpha   90.00
_cell.angle_beta   90.00
_cell.angle_gamma   90.00
#
_symmetry.space_group_name_H-M   'P 1'
#
loop_
_entity.id
_entity.type
_entity.pdbx_description
1 polymer ?
#
loop_
_entity_poly.entity_id
_entity_poly.type
_entity_poly.pdbx_seq_one_letter_code
_entity_poly.pdbx_strand_id
1 'polypeptide(L)'
;MKTINEILKMTTEDYEMLLMDWWLSYCAQKGQNQQQVQKLMCNNTLYNWWYAQLEAVEREFIQEATPYAASYTQDDAKKLYAKHVYKLQKYYNSNLIKEALNQ
;
A
#
# COMPACT_ATOMS: atom_id res chain seq x y z
N MET A 1 2.92 20.48 7.30
CA MET A 1 2.78 19.57 6.14
C MET A 1 1.63 18.63 6.50
N LYS A 2 0.58 18.51 5.67
CA LYS A 2 -0.58 17.67 6.03
C LYS A 2 -0.15 16.21 6.04
N THR A 3 -0.55 15.45 7.07
CA THR A 3 -0.33 14.01 7.10
C THR A 3 -1.25 13.30 6.09
N ILE A 4 -0.88 12.11 5.63
CA ILE A 4 -1.69 11.37 4.64
C ILE A 4 -3.11 11.09 5.17
N ASN A 5 -3.24 10.84 6.46
CA ASN A 5 -4.51 10.63 7.16
C ASN A 5 -5.41 11.87 7.08
N GLU A 6 -4.84 13.09 7.18
CA GLU A 6 -5.59 14.34 7.03
C GLU A 6 -6.09 14.55 5.60
N ILE A 7 -5.28 14.19 4.59
CA ILE A 7 -5.67 14.29 3.17
C ILE A 7 -6.76 13.27 2.85
N LEU A 8 -6.63 12.06 3.39
CA LEU A 8 -7.60 10.98 3.23
C LEU A 8 -8.84 11.16 4.10
N LYS A 9 -8.84 12.12 5.04
CA LYS A 9 -9.92 12.33 6.01
C LYS A 9 -10.27 11.04 6.77
N MET A 10 -9.24 10.33 7.21
CA MET A 10 -9.34 9.06 7.92
C MET A 10 -8.73 9.20 9.31
N THR A 11 -9.21 8.39 10.26
CA THR A 11 -8.48 8.20 11.52
C THR A 11 -7.19 7.43 11.25
N THR A 12 -6.26 7.47 12.20
CA THR A 12 -5.03 6.66 12.12
C THR A 12 -5.36 5.17 12.06
N GLU A 13 -6.36 4.73 12.83
CA GLU A 13 -6.80 3.34 12.89
C GLU A 13 -7.38 2.88 11.54
N ASP A 14 -8.25 3.68 10.92
CA ASP A 14 -8.82 3.38 9.60
C ASP A 14 -7.72 3.30 8.53
N TYR A 15 -6.70 4.15 8.65
CA TYR A 15 -5.58 4.15 7.74
C TYR A 15 -4.72 2.90 7.88
N GLU A 16 -4.39 2.50 9.12
CA GLU A 16 -3.66 1.26 9.39
C GLU A 16 -4.40 0.03 8.85
N MET A 17 -5.73 -0.01 9.02
CA MET A 17 -6.55 -1.08 8.44
C MET A 17 -6.48 -1.11 6.91
N LEU A 18 -6.54 0.07 6.26
CA LEU A 18 -6.39 0.16 4.80
C LEU A 18 -5.01 -0.35 4.32
N LEU A 19 -3.94 -0.03 5.06
CA LEU A 19 -2.60 -0.52 4.74
C LEU A 19 -2.51 -2.04 4.87
N MET A 20 -3.09 -2.61 5.92
CA MET A 20 -3.13 -4.05 6.12
C MET A 20 -3.90 -4.77 5.01
N ASP A 21 -5.05 -4.23 4.60
CA ASP A 21 -5.85 -4.79 3.51
C ASP A 21 -5.07 -4.81 2.19
N TRP A 22 -4.30 -3.75 1.92
CA TRP A 22 -3.46 -3.69 0.72
C TRP A 22 -2.26 -4.61 0.77
N TRP A 23 -1.61 -4.73 1.92
CA TRP A 23 -0.52 -5.68 2.11
C TRP A 23 -1.01 -7.12 1.91
N LEU A 24 -2.15 -7.47 2.53
CA LEU A 24 -2.80 -8.76 2.36
C LEU A 24 -3.16 -9.02 0.90
N SER A 25 -3.77 -8.03 0.23
CA SER A 25 -4.13 -8.11 -1.18
C SER A 25 -2.91 -8.33 -2.07
N TYR A 26 -1.80 -7.63 -1.80
CA TYR A 26 -0.54 -7.83 -2.52
C TYR A 26 -0.02 -9.26 -2.33
N CYS A 27 0.02 -9.78 -1.10
CA CYS A 27 0.43 -11.15 -0.82
C CYS A 27 -0.48 -12.17 -1.53
N ALA A 28 -1.79 -11.96 -1.50
CA ALA A 28 -2.78 -12.82 -2.14
C ALA A 28 -2.64 -12.85 -3.68
N GLN A 29 -2.23 -11.75 -4.30
CA GLN A 29 -1.96 -11.70 -5.74
C GLN A 29 -0.68 -12.46 -6.15
N LYS A 30 0.26 -12.66 -5.22
CA LYS A 30 1.56 -13.29 -5.51
C LYS A 30 1.65 -14.74 -5.01
N GLY A 31 0.90 -15.11 -3.98
CA GLY A 31 0.76 -16.48 -3.51
C GLY A 31 -0.24 -17.28 -4.33
N GLN A 32 0.02 -18.57 -4.52
CA GLN A 32 -0.87 -19.49 -5.26
C GLN A 32 -1.80 -20.29 -4.34
N ASN A 33 -1.52 -20.30 -3.04
CA ASN A 33 -2.31 -20.99 -2.03
C ASN A 33 -2.16 -20.33 -0.65
N GLN A 34 -2.99 -20.73 0.32
CA GLN A 34 -3.01 -20.15 1.66
C GLN A 34 -1.64 -20.21 2.37
N GLN A 35 -0.90 -21.31 2.22
CA GLN A 35 0.42 -21.45 2.84
C GLN A 35 1.42 -20.44 2.27
N GLN A 36 1.44 -20.25 0.94
CA GLN A 36 2.29 -19.25 0.30
C GLN A 36 1.91 -17.83 0.72
N VAL A 37 0.62 -17.51 0.80
CA VAL A 37 0.15 -16.19 1.25
C VAL A 37 0.61 -15.91 2.69
N GLN A 38 0.49 -16.89 3.59
CA GLN A 38 0.99 -16.76 4.96
C GLN A 38 2.50 -16.55 5.02
N LYS A 39 3.28 -17.29 4.21
CA LYS A 39 4.73 -17.09 4.12
C LYS A 39 5.10 -15.68 3.65
N LEU A 40 4.42 -15.18 2.61
CA LEU A 40 4.64 -13.84 2.08
C LEU A 40 4.30 -12.77 3.13
N MET A 41 3.16 -12.91 3.81
CA MET A 41 2.71 -11.96 4.84
C MET A 41 3.68 -11.88 6.02
N CYS A 42 4.28 -13.00 6.42
CA CYS A 42 5.20 -13.07 7.56
C CYS A 42 6.64 -12.71 7.19
N ASN A 43 6.94 -12.45 5.91
CA ASN A 43 8.29 -12.11 5.47
C ASN A 43 8.58 -10.61 5.68
N ASN A 44 9.31 -10.28 6.74
CA ASN A 44 9.67 -8.90 7.09
C ASN A 44 10.44 -8.17 5.98
N THR A 45 11.34 -8.85 5.26
CA THR A 45 12.12 -8.24 4.18
C THR A 45 11.23 -7.80 3.03
N LEU A 46 10.27 -8.64 2.65
CA LEU A 46 9.30 -8.33 1.61
C LEU A 46 8.36 -7.20 2.05
N TYR A 47 7.89 -7.23 3.30
CA TYR A 47 7.08 -6.16 3.87
C TYR A 47 7.82 -4.82 3.87
N ASN A 48 9.07 -4.79 4.35
CA ASN A 48 9.89 -3.57 4.38
C ASN A 48 10.12 -2.99 2.98
N TRP A 49 10.39 -3.86 2.01
CA TRP A 49 10.51 -3.42 0.61
C TRP A 49 9.19 -2.85 0.09
N TRP A 50 8.08 -3.55 0.30
CA TRP A 50 6.75 -3.12 -0.13
C TRP A 50 6.37 -1.77 0.50
N TYR A 51 6.61 -1.62 1.80
CA TYR A 51 6.32 -0.38 2.53
C TYR A 51 7.18 0.79 2.02
N ALA A 52 8.46 0.57 1.73
CA ALA A 52 9.31 1.60 1.14
C ALA A 52 8.82 2.06 -0.26
N GLN A 53 8.26 1.13 -1.05
CA GLN A 53 7.62 1.50 -2.32
C GLN A 53 6.34 2.29 -2.08
N LEU A 54 5.53 1.89 -1.10
CA LEU A 54 4.33 2.61 -0.70
C LEU A 54 4.64 4.04 -0.28
N GLU A 55 5.64 4.27 0.58
CA GLU A 55 6.07 5.61 0.96
C GLU A 55 6.46 6.48 -0.24
N ALA A 56 7.09 5.89 -1.27
CA ALA A 56 7.42 6.63 -2.48
C ALA A 56 6.17 7.07 -3.26
N VAL A 57 5.19 6.18 -3.37
CA VAL A 57 3.91 6.45 -4.02
C VAL A 57 3.05 7.43 -3.22
N GLU A 58 3.08 7.35 -1.89
CA GLU A 58 2.42 8.28 -0.98
C GLU A 58 2.98 9.69 -1.11
N ARG A 59 4.29 9.85 -1.29
CA ARG A 59 4.89 11.16 -1.59
C ARG A 59 4.34 11.77 -2.88
N GLU A 60 4.16 10.98 -3.94
CA GLU A 60 3.52 11.44 -5.18
C GLU A 60 2.07 11.86 -4.93
N PHE A 61 1.32 11.04 -4.19
CA PHE A 61 -0.08 11.33 -3.84
C PHE A 61 -0.20 12.62 -3.02
N ILE A 62 0.64 12.83 -2.00
CA ILE A 62 0.62 14.04 -1.17
C ILE A 62 0.89 15.27 -2.04
N GLN A 63 1.84 15.19 -2.98
CA GLN A 63 2.13 16.29 -3.90
C GLN A 63 0.94 16.60 -4.82
N GLU A 64 0.27 15.58 -5.36
CA GLU A 64 -0.89 15.74 -6.25
C GLU A 64 -2.16 16.21 -5.50
N ALA A 65 -2.38 15.72 -4.28
CA ALA A 65 -3.62 15.93 -3.54
C ALA A 65 -3.62 17.20 -2.67
N THR A 66 -2.46 17.65 -2.20
CA THR A 66 -2.36 18.83 -1.31
C THR A 66 -3.06 20.09 -1.85
N PRO A 67 -2.90 20.47 -3.14
CA PRO A 67 -3.56 21.65 -3.69
C PRO A 67 -5.09 21.60 -3.63
N TYR A 68 -5.67 20.41 -3.59
CA TYR A 68 -7.12 20.17 -3.69
C TYR A 68 -7.71 19.58 -2.40
N ALA A 69 -6.92 19.44 -1.34
CA ALA A 69 -7.32 18.75 -0.10
C ALA A 69 -8.56 19.36 0.58
N ALA A 70 -8.85 20.65 0.36
CA ALA A 70 -10.07 21.29 0.87
C ALA A 70 -11.32 20.96 0.04
N SER A 71 -11.14 20.60 -1.24
CA SER A 71 -12.21 20.40 -2.21
C SER A 71 -12.65 18.94 -2.36
N TYR A 72 -11.79 17.98 -2.01
CA TYR A 72 -12.14 16.56 -2.12
C TYR A 72 -13.12 16.10 -1.05
N THR A 73 -14.05 15.22 -1.42
CA THR A 73 -14.71 14.36 -0.44
C THR A 73 -13.72 13.28 0.03
N GLN A 74 -14.05 12.59 1.13
CA GLN A 74 -13.25 11.44 1.58
C GLN A 74 -13.15 10.37 0.47
N ASP A 75 -14.24 10.12 -0.25
CA ASP A 75 -14.28 9.12 -1.32
C ASP A 75 -13.42 9.52 -2.53
N ASP A 76 -13.39 10.81 -2.89
CA ASP A 76 -12.53 11.30 -3.98
C ASP A 76 -11.05 11.14 -3.62
N ALA A 77 -10.69 11.47 -2.38
CA ALA A 77 -9.33 11.30 -1.88
C ALA A 77 -8.92 9.82 -1.89
N LYS A 78 -9.81 8.91 -1.45
CA LYS A 78 -9.58 7.46 -1.51
C LYS A 78 -9.41 6.94 -2.93
N LYS A 79 -10.24 7.39 -3.89
CA LYS A 79 -10.11 7.00 -5.31
C LYS A 79 -8.80 7.46 -5.92
N LEU A 80 -8.41 8.71 -5.65
CA LEU A 80 -7.12 9.23 -6.09
C LEU A 80 -5.98 8.41 -5.48
N TYR A 81 -6.03 8.17 -4.17
CA TYR A 81 -5.02 7.39 -3.48
C TYR A 81 -4.89 5.96 -4.02
N ALA A 82 -6.01 5.28 -4.26
CA ALA A 82 -6.03 3.96 -4.88
C ALA A 82 -5.39 3.93 -6.27
N LYS A 83 -5.56 4.99 -7.09
CA LYS A 83 -4.90 5.11 -8.40
C LYS A 83 -3.38 5.15 -8.28
N HIS A 84 -2.85 5.82 -7.26
CA HIS A 84 -1.41 5.85 -6.98
C HIS A 84 -0.93 4.47 -6.51
N VAL A 85 -1.61 3.88 -5.54
CA VAL A 85 -1.23 2.60 -4.94
C VAL A 85 -1.36 1.43 -5.90
N TYR A 86 -2.28 1.49 -6.88
CA TYR A 86 -2.35 0.49 -7.93
C TYR A 86 -1.05 0.37 -8.76
N LYS A 87 -0.23 1.42 -8.80
CA LYS A 87 1.11 1.35 -9.42
C LYS A 87 1.99 0.32 -8.71
N LEU A 88 1.87 0.15 -7.39
CA LEU A 88 2.62 -0.85 -6.62
C LEU A 88 2.29 -2.27 -7.05
N GLN A 89 1.06 -2.55 -7.47
CA GLN A 89 0.67 -3.89 -7.88
C GLN A 89 1.38 -4.33 -9.18
N LYS A 90 1.78 -3.37 -10.01
CA LYS A 90 2.48 -3.59 -11.28
C LYS A 90 3.98 -3.85 -11.12
N TYR A 91 4.60 -3.29 -10.09
CA TYR A 91 6.03 -3.45 -9.82
C TYR A 91 6.24 -4.46 -8.70
N TYR A 92 7.00 -5.52 -8.95
CA TYR A 92 7.38 -6.45 -7.90
C TYR A 92 8.81 -6.96 -8.10
N ASN A 93 9.51 -7.16 -6.98
CA ASN A 93 10.81 -7.80 -6.99
C ASN A 93 10.63 -9.33 -7.00
N SER A 94 10.80 -9.94 -8.18
CA SER A 94 10.63 -11.39 -8.35
C SER A 94 11.57 -12.21 -7.48
N ASN A 95 12.75 -11.69 -7.14
CA ASN A 95 13.72 -12.39 -6.30
C ASN A 95 13.27 -12.42 -4.85
N LEU A 96 12.80 -11.27 -4.31
CA LEU A 96 12.27 -11.21 -2.94
C LEU A 96 11.05 -12.12 -2.75
N ILE A 97 10.18 -12.22 -3.75
CA ILE A 97 9.04 -13.16 -3.69
C ILE A 97 9.54 -14.61 -3.64
N LYS A 98 10.50 -14.99 -4.50
CA LYS A 98 11.07 -16.34 -4.49
C LYS A 98 11.75 -16.67 -3.16
N GLU A 99 12.54 -15.74 -2.63
CA GLU A 99 13.20 -15.88 -1.34
C GLU A 99 12.18 -16.08 -0.21
N ALA A 100 11.12 -15.27 -0.18
CA ALA A 100 10.05 -15.39 0.83
C ALA A 100 9.29 -16.72 0.75
N LEU A 101 9.11 -17.30 -0.44
CA LEU A 101 8.41 -18.57 -0.62
C LEU A 101 9.27 -19.80 -0.29
N ASN A 102 10.60 -19.67 -0.39
CA ASN A 102 11.57 -20.75 -0.16
C ASN A 102 12.03 -20.87 1.31
N GLN A 103 11.68 -19.91 2.17
CA GLN A 103 11.81 -19.99 3.64
C GLN A 103 10.76 -20.95 4.22
#